data_AF-A0A4S0ICH6-F1
#
_entry.id   AF-A0A4S0ICH6-F1
#
_cell.length_a   1.000
_cell.length_b   1.000
_cell.length_c   1.000
_cell.angle_alpha   90.00
_cell.angle_beta   90.00
_cell.angle_gamma   90.00
#
_symmetry.space_group_name_H-M   'P 1'
#
loop_
_entity.id
_entity.type
_entity.pdbx_description
1 polymer ?
#
loop_
_entity_poly.entity_id
_entity_poly.type
_entity_poly.pdbx_seq_one_letter_code
_entity_poly.pdbx_strand_id
1 'polypeptide(L)'
;MLIVRVPLTQFNDLLGLMAQELGGTVNLRNPRSGARGLFQLLPSQYELNPDGIGSFGNAVDECRGGIRYILGRYHNAASARLAWQANRWI
;
A
#
# COMPACT_ATOMS: atom_id res chain seq x y z
N MET A 1 3.88 -14.92 12.19
CA MET A 1 4.06 -13.86 11.18
C MET A 1 3.72 -14.42 9.80
N LEU A 2 2.50 -14.18 9.29
CA LEU A 2 2.11 -14.62 7.94
C LEU A 2 2.65 -13.63 6.90
N ILE A 3 3.59 -14.08 6.08
CA ILE A 3 3.99 -13.35 4.87
C ILE A 3 2.78 -13.41 3.92
N VAL A 4 2.29 -12.25 3.50
CA VAL A 4 1.21 -12.18 2.49
C VAL A 4 1.74 -12.82 1.21
N ARG A 5 1.10 -13.91 0.76
CA ARG A 5 1.52 -14.61 -0.46
C ARG A 5 0.88 -13.94 -1.66
N VAL A 6 1.70 -13.26 -2.46
CA VAL A 6 1.30 -12.71 -3.76
C VAL A 6 2.13 -13.39 -4.85
N PRO A 7 1.54 -13.78 -5.99
CA PRO A 7 2.30 -14.26 -7.14
C PRO A 7 3.38 -13.25 -7.57
N LEU A 8 4.56 -13.74 -7.95
CA LEU A 8 5.67 -12.90 -8.43
C LEU A 8 5.28 -12.04 -9.65
N THR A 9 4.29 -12.48 -10.43
CA THR A 9 3.77 -11.72 -11.57
C THR A 9 3.19 -10.36 -11.18
N GLN A 10 2.82 -10.15 -9.92
CA GLN A 10 2.31 -8.86 -9.43
C GLN A 10 3.42 -7.95 -8.88
N PHE A 11 4.67 -8.41 -8.80
CA PHE A 11 5.75 -7.67 -8.14
C PHE A 11 5.98 -6.28 -8.76
N ASN A 12 6.08 -6.20 -10.10
CA ASN A 12 6.34 -4.95 -10.78
C ASN A 12 5.19 -3.94 -10.62
N ASP A 13 3.94 -4.41 -10.59
CA ASP A 13 2.79 -3.54 -10.37
C ASP A 13 2.76 -3.02 -8.92
N LEU A 14 3.05 -3.88 -7.94
CA LEU A 14 3.18 -3.47 -6.53
C LEU A 14 4.30 -2.46 -6.33
N LEU A 15 5.46 -2.68 -6.94
CA LEU A 15 6.59 -1.76 -6.89
C LEU A 15 6.25 -0.42 -7.55
N GLY A 16 5.56 -0.46 -8.70
CA GLY A 16 5.11 0.74 -9.39
C GLY A 16 4.11 1.56 -8.58
N LEU A 17 3.13 0.91 -7.95
CA LEU A 17 2.16 1.55 -7.05
C LEU A 17 2.86 2.17 -5.84
N MET A 18 3.77 1.44 -5.20
CA MET A 18 4.55 1.97 -4.06
C MET A 18 5.37 3.21 -4.45
N ALA A 19 6.02 3.21 -5.61
CA ALA A 19 6.83 4.35 -6.06
C ALA A 19 5.98 5.61 -6.33
N GLN A 20 4.74 5.44 -6.79
CA GLN A 20 3.79 6.54 -7.03
C GLN A 20 3.27 7.14 -5.71
N GLU A 21 3.17 6.32 -4.68
CA GLU A 21 2.66 6.70 -3.35
C GLU A 21 3.72 7.44 -2.52
N LEU A 22 3.95 8.72 -2.88
CA LEU A 22 4.95 9.60 -2.27
C LEU A 22 6.36 8.96 -2.20
N GLY A 23 6.75 8.28 -3.28
CA GLY A 23 8.08 7.71 -3.43
C GLY A 23 8.35 6.45 -2.61
N GLY A 24 7.33 5.82 -2.02
CA GLY A 24 7.51 4.59 -1.24
C GLY A 24 8.33 4.81 0.03
N THR A 25 8.09 5.94 0.72
CA THR A 25 8.82 6.28 1.94
C THR A 25 8.14 5.67 3.16
N VAL A 26 8.86 4.82 3.89
CA VAL A 26 8.39 4.21 5.14
C VAL A 26 7.95 5.30 6.11
N ASN A 27 6.82 5.09 6.78
CA ASN A 27 6.27 5.98 7.79
C ASN A 27 5.91 7.42 7.33
N LEU A 28 6.10 7.75 6.04
CA LEU A 28 5.82 9.09 5.55
C LEU A 28 4.33 9.38 5.67
N ARG A 29 3.98 10.46 6.39
CA ARG A 29 2.60 10.87 6.60
C ARG A 29 2.27 12.09 5.74
N ASN A 30 1.24 11.96 4.91
CA ASN A 30 0.64 13.07 4.20
C ASN A 30 -0.11 13.98 5.19
N PRO A 31 0.24 15.27 5.32
CA PRO A 31 -0.36 16.16 6.31
C PRO A 31 -1.82 16.53 5.99
N ARG A 32 -2.26 16.38 4.74
CA ARG A 32 -3.61 16.76 4.30
C ARG A 32 -4.62 15.64 4.49
N SER A 33 -4.29 14.43 4.06
CA SER A 33 -5.19 13.26 4.13
C SER A 33 -4.96 12.40 5.36
N GLY A 34 -3.82 12.54 6.02
CA GLY A 34 -3.35 11.59 7.02
C GLY A 34 -2.92 10.25 6.41
N ALA A 35 -2.87 10.12 5.08
CA ALA A 35 -2.33 8.92 4.43
C ALA A 35 -0.90 8.64 4.93
N ARG A 36 -0.52 7.38 5.12
CA ARG A 36 0.77 7.05 5.73
C ARG A 36 1.43 5.79 5.17
N GLY A 37 2.76 5.82 5.11
CA GLY A 37 3.61 4.68 4.82
C GLY A 37 3.73 4.33 3.33
N LEU A 38 4.34 3.18 3.05
CA LEU A 38 4.76 2.74 1.71
C LEU A 38 3.67 2.78 0.63
N PHE A 39 2.42 2.50 1.01
CA PHE A 39 1.26 2.49 0.10
C PHE A 39 0.22 3.55 0.49
N GLN A 40 0.62 4.55 1.27
CA GLN A 40 -0.20 5.71 1.65
C GLN A 40 -1.63 5.34 2.09
N LEU A 41 -1.75 4.36 3.00
CA LEU A 41 -3.03 3.97 3.56
C LEU A 41 -3.68 5.15 4.28
N LEU A 42 -4.98 5.36 4.09
CA LEU A 42 -5.77 6.34 4.83
C LEU A 42 -5.95 5.90 6.28
N PRO A 43 -6.26 6.81 7.23
CA PRO A 43 -6.47 6.46 8.63
C PRO A 43 -7.48 5.33 8.88
N SER A 44 -8.55 5.28 8.08
CA SER A 44 -9.57 4.21 8.15
C SER A 44 -9.07 2.83 7.69
N GLN A 45 -7.87 2.74 7.12
CA GLN A 45 -7.26 1.54 6.55
C GLN A 45 -6.06 1.06 7.37
N TYR A 46 -5.66 1.77 8.42
CA TYR A 46 -4.46 1.43 9.20
C TYR A 46 -4.51 0.03 9.80
N GLU A 47 -5.69 -0.46 10.19
CA GLU A 47 -5.90 -1.82 10.70
C GLU A 47 -5.61 -2.93 9.68
N LEU A 48 -5.37 -2.58 8.41
CA LEU A 48 -4.87 -3.54 7.43
C LEU A 48 -3.40 -3.90 7.69
N ASN A 49 -2.65 -3.04 8.37
CA ASN A 49 -1.34 -3.41 8.89
C ASN A 49 -1.45 -4.47 10.01
N PRO A 50 -0.46 -5.35 10.18
CA PRO A 50 -0.47 -6.37 11.23
C PRO A 50 -0.67 -5.87 12.67
N ASP A 51 -0.20 -4.66 12.98
CA ASP A 51 -0.30 -4.03 14.30
C ASP A 51 -0.91 -2.61 14.20
N GLY A 52 -1.81 -2.41 13.23
CA GLY A 52 -2.49 -1.14 13.01
C GLY A 52 -1.53 0.05 12.86
N ILE A 53 -1.69 1.05 13.71
CA ILE A 53 -0.82 2.25 13.76
C ILE A 53 0.61 1.90 14.20
N GLY A 54 0.80 0.88 15.06
CA GLY A 54 2.10 0.46 15.57
C GLY A 54 3.05 -0.07 14.49
N SER A 55 2.50 -0.50 13.36
CA SER A 55 3.27 -0.98 12.21
C SER A 55 4.01 0.12 11.43
N PHE A 56 3.64 1.39 11.56
CA PHE A 56 4.29 2.45 10.80
C PHE A 56 5.71 2.72 11.31
N GLY A 57 6.69 2.66 10.42
CA GLY A 57 8.12 2.59 10.75
C GLY A 57 8.72 1.21 10.46
N ASN A 58 7.89 0.18 10.26
CA ASN A 58 8.32 -1.15 9.83
C ASN A 58 7.91 -1.38 8.37
N ALA A 59 8.89 -1.36 7.47
CA ALA A 59 8.67 -1.52 6.04
C ALA A 59 7.92 -2.83 5.66
N VAL A 60 8.19 -3.92 6.37
CA VAL A 60 7.55 -5.21 6.08
C VAL A 60 6.06 -5.18 6.43
N ASP A 61 5.72 -4.57 7.56
CA ASP A 61 4.34 -4.48 8.01
C ASP A 61 3.53 -3.46 7.19
N GLU A 62 4.13 -2.33 6.82
CA GLU A 62 3.54 -1.39 5.87
C GLU A 62 3.30 -2.03 4.49
N CYS A 63 4.26 -2.81 3.99
CA CYS A 63 4.07 -3.59 2.76
C CYS A 63 2.89 -4.55 2.87
N ARG A 64 2.74 -5.24 4.02
CA ARG A 64 1.61 -6.16 4.22
C ARG A 64 0.28 -5.44 4.23
N GLY A 65 0.17 -4.31 4.91
CA GLY A 65 -1.05 -3.51 4.91
C GLY A 65 -1.41 -3.00 3.51
N GLY A 66 -0.43 -2.46 2.79
CA GLY A 66 -0.61 -2.00 1.41
C GLY A 66 -1.06 -3.12 0.46
N ILE A 67 -0.42 -4.29 0.54
CA ILE A 67 -0.83 -5.46 -0.26
C ILE A 67 -2.24 -5.91 0.13
N ARG A 68 -2.57 -5.99 1.42
CA ARG A 68 -3.93 -6.35 1.88
C ARG A 68 -4.97 -5.38 1.36
N TYR A 69 -4.69 -4.08 1.36
CA TYR A 69 -5.56 -3.06 0.77
C TYR A 69 -5.77 -3.31 -0.72
N ILE A 70 -4.68 -3.49 -1.47
CA ILE A 70 -4.72 -3.73 -2.92
C ILE A 70 -5.55 -4.97 -3.25
N LEU A 71 -5.31 -6.08 -2.54
CA LEU A 71 -6.05 -7.32 -2.76
C LEU A 71 -7.51 -7.21 -2.31
N GLY A 72 -7.78 -6.53 -1.20
CA GLY A 72 -9.14 -6.36 -0.68
C GLY A 72 -10.01 -5.48 -1.58
N ARG A 73 -9.45 -4.42 -2.16
CA ARG A 73 -10.19 -3.44 -2.98
C ARG A 73 -10.18 -3.76 -4.47
N TYR A 74 -9.06 -4.22 -5.01
CA TYR A 74 -8.84 -4.37 -6.45
C TYR A 74 -8.62 -5.82 -6.89
N HIS A 75 -8.60 -6.77 -5.93
CA HIS A 75 -8.36 -8.21 -6.13
C HIS A 75 -6.95 -8.59 -6.63
N ASN A 76 -6.26 -7.71 -7.35
CA ASN A 76 -4.86 -7.86 -7.75
C ASN A 76 -4.20 -6.49 -8.04
N ALA A 77 -2.88 -6.47 -8.10
CA ALA A 77 -2.07 -5.26 -8.32
C ALA A 77 -2.24 -4.66 -9.72
N ALA A 78 -2.45 -5.48 -10.75
CA ALA A 78 -2.66 -4.98 -12.12
C ALA A 78 -3.97 -4.16 -12.21
N SER A 79 -5.06 -4.67 -11.61
CA SER A 79 -6.32 -3.93 -11.49
C SER A 79 -6.16 -2.63 -10.70
N ALA A 80 -5.39 -2.64 -9.61
CA ALA A 80 -5.11 -1.43 -8.83
C ALA A 80 -4.36 -0.39 -9.67
N ARG A 81 -3.34 -0.82 -10.43
CA ARG A 81 -2.59 0.05 -11.34
C ARG A 81 -3.47 0.65 -12.43
N LEU A 82 -4.35 -0.15 -13.04
CA LEU A 82 -5.30 0.35 -14.04
C LEU A 82 -6.27 1.38 -13.45
N ALA A 83 -6.78 1.14 -12.24
CA ALA A 83 -7.64 2.08 -11.54
C ALA A 83 -6.91 3.40 -11.24
N TRP A 84 -5.66 3.32 -10.78
CA TRP A 84 -4.80 4.49 -10.57
C TRP A 84 -4.62 5.33 -11.83
N GLN A 85 -4.27 4.69 -12.94
CA GLN A 85 -4.12 5.35 -14.24
C GLN A 85 -5.42 6.02 -14.72
N ALA A 86 -6.56 5.34 -14.57
CA ALA A 86 -7.85 5.87 -14.96
C ALA A 86 -8.26 7.11 -14.14
N ASN A 87 -7.91 7.14 -12.84
CA ASN A 87 -8.23 8.26 -11.96
C ASN A 87 -7.22 9.43 -12.03
N ARG A 88 -6.12 9.27 -12.79
CA ARG A 88 -5.05 10.28 -12.94
C ARG A 88 -4.47 10.73 -11.59
N TRP A 89 -4.34 9.80 -10.65
CA TRP A 89 -3.60 10.04 -9.42
C TRP A 89 -2.10 10.01 -9.80
N ILE A 90 -1.50 11.20 -9.86
CA ILE A 90 -0.08 11.46 -10.16
C ILE A 90 0.56 12.09 -8.93
#